data_AF-A0A0R3MMA7-F1
#
_entry.id   AF-A0A0R3MMA7-F1
#
_cell.length_a   1.000
_cell.length_b   1.000
_cell.length_c   1.000
_cell.angle_alpha   90.00
_cell.angle_beta   90.00
_cell.angle_gamma   90.00
#
_symmetry.space_group_name_H-M   'P 1'
#
loop_
_entity.id
_entity.type
_entity.pdbx_description
1 polymer ?
#
loop_
_entity_poly.entity_id
_entity_poly.type
_entity_poly.pdbx_seq_one_letter_code
_entity_poly.pdbx_strand_id
1 'polypeptide(L)'
;MDNILGWLTKYSPPVVLLLALGGIFIFVSKQVTENAISAQFEQYKKEVELRLQRRSNFEERVLLDRYVLVREIHAKIATVMTDLNRAKSGTEVKGLFQGTDIVPLTTAFELIEQNRHLITERFRKILRDQAVLAMEYANIQDTDALKRHVSNYQELDATFDRAMNEVFGLDRITWETRDRVAKP
;
A
#
# COMPACT_ATOMS: atom_id res chain seq x y z
N MET A 1 -28.55 -24.60 4.41
CA MET A 1 -27.26 -24.70 5.13
C MET A 1 -26.74 -26.14 5.21
N ASP A 2 -27.46 -27.12 4.62
CA ASP A 2 -27.20 -28.56 4.79
C ASP A 2 -26.13 -29.15 3.85
N ASN A 3 -25.60 -28.36 2.90
CA ASN A 3 -24.66 -28.86 1.89
C ASN A 3 -23.18 -28.90 2.33
N ILE A 4 -22.79 -28.13 3.37
CA ILE A 4 -21.39 -28.08 3.81
C ILE A 4 -21.08 -29.26 4.73
N LEU A 5 -22.00 -29.60 5.63
CA LEU A 5 -21.88 -30.75 6.55
C LEU A 5 -21.85 -32.09 5.80
N GLY A 6 -22.72 -32.27 4.80
CA GLY A 6 -22.74 -33.49 3.97
C GLY A 6 -21.54 -33.62 3.01
N TRP A 7 -20.84 -32.52 2.73
CA TRP A 7 -19.61 -32.53 1.95
C TRP A 7 -18.39 -32.86 2.82
N LEU A 8 -18.37 -32.39 4.07
CA LEU A 8 -17.33 -32.68 5.06
C LEU A 8 -17.28 -34.16 5.49
N THR A 9 -18.42 -34.86 5.49
CA THR A 9 -18.49 -36.29 5.87
C THR A 9 -17.81 -37.23 4.86
N LYS A 10 -17.44 -36.73 3.67
CA LYS A 10 -16.68 -37.50 2.66
C LYS A 10 -15.17 -37.51 2.90
N TYR A 11 -14.67 -36.67 3.79
CA TYR A 11 -13.25 -36.52 4.08
C TYR A 11 -12.92 -37.12 5.43
N SER A 12 -11.73 -37.70 5.57
CA SER A 12 -11.28 -38.27 6.84
C SER A 12 -11.15 -37.17 7.91
N PRO A 13 -11.41 -37.48 9.19
CA PRO A 13 -11.37 -36.49 10.28
C PRO A 13 -10.11 -35.60 10.32
N PRO A 14 -8.90 -36.09 9.98
CA PRO A 14 -7.69 -35.25 9.92
C PRO A 14 -7.75 -34.14 8.85
N VAL A 15 -8.41 -34.40 7.70
CA VAL A 15 -8.48 -33.46 6.57
C VAL A 15 -9.45 -32.32 6.87
N VAL A 16 -10.56 -32.63 7.55
CA VAL A 16 -11.50 -31.62 8.05
C VAL A 16 -10.83 -30.68 9.05
N LEU A 17 -9.99 -31.24 9.93
CA LEU A 17 -9.26 -30.48 10.94
C LEU A 17 -8.22 -29.54 10.29
N LEU A 18 -7.53 -30.00 9.25
CA LEU A 18 -6.62 -29.18 8.44
C LEU A 18 -7.34 -28.04 7.71
N LEU A 19 -8.52 -28.29 7.15
CA LEU A 19 -9.33 -27.25 6.49
C LEU A 19 -9.83 -26.19 7.48
N ALA A 20 -10.26 -26.62 8.67
CA ALA A 20 -10.65 -25.71 9.74
C ALA A 20 -9.47 -24.85 10.21
N LEU A 21 -8.28 -25.45 10.38
CA LEU A 21 -7.05 -24.74 10.69
C LEU A 21 -6.66 -23.75 9.59
N GLY A 22 -6.78 -24.13 8.32
CA GLY A 22 -6.54 -23.24 7.19
C GLY A 22 -7.48 -22.04 7.14
N GLY A 23 -8.76 -22.24 7.45
CA GLY A 23 -9.75 -21.15 7.54
C GLY A 23 -9.44 -20.17 8.69
N ILE A 24 -9.07 -20.70 9.85
CA ILE A 24 -8.63 -19.89 11.00
C ILE A 24 -7.37 -19.11 10.65
N PHE A 25 -6.41 -19.73 9.97
CA PHE A 25 -5.16 -19.08 9.56
C PHE A 25 -5.41 -17.89 8.61
N ILE A 26 -6.27 -18.06 7.60
CA ILE A 26 -6.63 -16.96 6.67
C ILE A 26 -7.33 -15.81 7.41
N PHE A 27 -8.24 -16.13 8.34
CA PHE A 27 -8.93 -15.13 9.15
C PHE A 27 -7.97 -14.35 10.05
N VAL A 28 -7.05 -15.06 10.73
CA VAL A 28 -6.02 -14.46 11.57
C VAL A 28 -5.04 -13.62 10.74
N SER A 29 -4.60 -14.08 9.56
CA SER A 29 -3.75 -13.28 8.67
C SER A 29 -4.44 -12.00 8.21
N LYS A 30 -5.73 -12.06 7.86
CA LYS A 30 -6.50 -10.87 7.48
C LYS A 30 -6.60 -9.89 8.65
N GLN A 31 -6.91 -10.38 9.84
CA GLN A 31 -7.05 -9.57 11.05
C GLN A 31 -5.71 -8.99 11.53
N VAL A 32 -4.60 -9.72 11.37
CA VAL A 32 -3.24 -9.23 11.64
C VAL A 32 -2.85 -8.15 10.64
N THR A 33 -3.21 -8.28 9.36
CA THR A 33 -2.93 -7.25 8.35
C THR A 33 -3.75 -5.98 8.62
N GLU A 34 -5.04 -6.09 8.93
CA GLU A 34 -5.91 -4.96 9.28
C GLU A 34 -5.47 -4.27 10.58
N ASN A 35 -5.06 -5.05 11.59
CA ASN A 35 -4.54 -4.52 12.85
C ASN A 35 -3.13 -3.92 12.71
N ALA A 36 -2.26 -4.49 11.86
CA ALA A 36 -0.93 -3.95 11.59
C ALA A 36 -1.01 -2.63 10.82
N ILE A 37 -1.93 -2.55 9.85
CA ILE A 37 -2.22 -1.31 9.12
C ILE A 37 -2.77 -0.26 10.09
N SER A 38 -3.76 -0.61 10.91
CA SER A 38 -4.37 0.32 11.88
C SER A 38 -3.39 0.78 12.97
N ALA A 39 -2.53 -0.12 13.47
CA ALA A 39 -1.51 0.20 14.47
C ALA A 39 -0.37 1.05 13.88
N GLN A 40 0.02 0.82 12.62
CA GLN A 40 0.93 1.71 11.92
C GLN A 40 0.30 3.09 11.71
N PHE A 41 -0.98 3.17 11.31
CA PHE A 41 -1.70 4.44 11.19
C PHE A 41 -1.81 5.19 12.52
N GLU A 42 -2.07 4.50 13.63
CA GLU A 42 -2.09 5.13 14.97
C GLU A 42 -0.71 5.61 15.43
N GLN A 43 0.35 4.86 15.13
CA GLN A 43 1.73 5.27 15.44
C GLN A 43 2.16 6.48 14.60
N TYR A 44 1.90 6.45 13.29
CA TYR A 44 2.19 7.57 12.38
C TYR A 44 1.35 8.82 12.73
N LYS A 45 0.08 8.64 13.09
CA LYS A 45 -0.80 9.74 13.52
C LYS A 45 -0.28 10.41 14.79
N LYS A 46 0.09 9.63 15.81
CA LYS A 46 0.70 10.17 17.05
C LYS A 46 2.02 10.88 16.80
N GLU A 47 2.85 10.37 15.90
CA GLU A 47 4.17 10.98 15.60
C GLU A 47 4.06 12.28 14.80
N VAL A 48 3.06 12.40 13.93
CA VAL A 48 2.75 13.63 13.20
C VAL A 48 2.10 14.67 14.12
N GLU A 49 1.18 14.23 14.99
CA GLU A 49 0.47 15.06 16.00
C GLU A 49 1.44 15.65 17.05
N LEU A 50 2.49 14.91 17.45
CA LEU A 50 3.52 15.39 18.39
C LEU A 50 4.42 16.51 17.82
N ARG A 51 4.42 16.77 16.51
CA ARG A 51 5.34 17.75 15.87
C ARG A 51 4.66 19.00 15.33
N LEU A 52 3.34 18.97 15.14
CA LEU A 52 2.59 20.07 14.54
C LEU A 52 2.04 21.08 15.56
N GLN A 53 2.38 20.95 16.86
CA GLN A 53 1.89 21.74 18.01
C GLN A 53 1.99 23.28 17.93
N ARG A 54 2.46 23.88 16.84
CA ARG A 54 2.43 25.34 16.59
C ARG A 54 1.59 25.79 15.39
N ARG A 55 0.98 24.85 14.64
CA ARG A 55 0.09 25.16 13.51
C ARG A 55 -1.37 25.13 13.95
N SER A 56 -2.23 25.84 13.22
CA SER A 56 -3.68 25.77 13.45
C SER A 56 -4.16 24.32 13.27
N ASN A 57 -5.03 23.81 14.15
CA ASN A 57 -5.60 22.45 14.08
C ASN A 57 -6.17 22.10 12.69
N PHE A 58 -6.62 23.11 11.94
CA PHE A 58 -7.08 22.94 10.57
C PHE A 58 -5.94 22.59 9.59
N GLU A 59 -4.82 23.31 9.67
CA GLU A 59 -3.64 23.06 8.81
C GLU A 59 -3.03 21.71 9.11
N GLU A 60 -3.00 21.31 10.38
CA GLU A 60 -2.55 19.99 10.81
C GLU A 60 -3.39 18.87 10.18
N ARG A 61 -4.72 18.99 10.28
CA ARG A 61 -5.63 18.00 9.70
C ARG A 61 -5.47 17.90 8.19
N VAL A 62 -5.36 19.03 7.49
CA VAL A 62 -5.15 19.05 6.03
C VAL A 62 -3.81 18.41 5.64
N LEU A 63 -2.75 18.61 6.41
CA LEU A 63 -1.45 18.00 6.15
C LEU A 63 -1.47 16.49 6.41
N LEU A 64 -2.14 16.05 7.47
CA LEU A 64 -2.36 14.63 7.76
C LEU A 64 -3.17 13.95 6.67
N ASP A 65 -4.30 14.54 6.27
CA ASP A 65 -5.16 14.00 5.22
C ASP A 65 -4.39 13.90 3.89
N ARG A 66 -3.57 14.91 3.57
CA ARG A 66 -2.68 14.87 2.40
C ARG A 66 -1.64 13.76 2.52
N TYR A 67 -0.99 13.62 3.67
CA TYR A 67 0.01 12.58 3.91
C TYR A 67 -0.59 11.18 3.70
N VAL A 68 -1.73 10.91 4.35
CA VAL A 68 -2.42 9.63 4.27
C VAL A 68 -2.81 9.31 2.85
N LEU A 69 -3.45 10.26 2.17
CA LEU A 69 -3.89 10.08 0.79
C LEU A 69 -2.72 9.77 -0.16
N VAL A 70 -1.65 10.56 -0.11
CA VAL A 70 -0.48 10.38 -0.99
C VAL A 70 0.19 9.03 -0.74
N ARG A 71 0.27 8.60 0.53
CA ARG A 71 0.83 7.30 0.91
C ARG A 71 -0.06 6.13 0.52
N GLU A 72 -1.38 6.28 0.61
CA GLU A 72 -2.35 5.28 0.19
C GLU A 72 -2.27 5.02 -1.31
N ILE A 73 -2.23 6.08 -2.12
CA ILE A 73 -2.09 5.96 -3.58
C ILE A 73 -0.75 5.28 -3.94
N HIS A 74 0.35 5.70 -3.31
CA HIS A 74 1.66 5.09 -3.50
C HIS A 74 1.66 3.58 -3.15
N ALA A 75 1.14 3.20 -1.98
CA ALA A 75 1.03 1.81 -1.56
C ALA A 75 0.16 0.97 -2.51
N LYS A 76 -0.90 1.56 -3.07
CA LYS A 76 -1.74 0.92 -4.07
C LYS A 76 -0.97 0.61 -5.34
N ILE A 77 -0.18 1.57 -5.84
CA ILE A 77 0.68 1.36 -7.03
C ILE A 77 1.74 0.28 -6.74
N ALA A 78 2.38 0.30 -5.57
CA ALA A 78 3.36 -0.71 -5.19
C ALA A 78 2.76 -2.13 -5.10
N THR A 79 1.53 -2.24 -4.60
CA THR A 79 0.79 -3.51 -4.58
C THR A 79 0.52 -4.00 -6.00
N VAL A 80 0.09 -3.12 -6.91
CA VAL A 80 -0.11 -3.46 -8.33
C VAL A 80 1.18 -3.97 -8.96
N MET A 81 2.31 -3.31 -8.71
CA MET A 81 3.61 -3.77 -9.22
C MET A 81 3.97 -5.17 -8.72
N THR A 82 3.71 -5.45 -7.44
CA THR A 82 3.92 -6.76 -6.84
C THR A 82 3.04 -7.82 -7.51
N ASP A 83 1.77 -7.49 -7.75
CA ASP A 83 0.80 -8.38 -8.38
C ASP A 83 1.10 -8.62 -9.86
N LEU A 84 1.58 -7.61 -10.58
CA LEU A 84 2.07 -7.75 -11.95
C LEU A 84 3.30 -8.67 -12.01
N ASN A 85 4.22 -8.55 -11.06
CA ASN A 85 5.37 -9.45 -10.97
C ASN A 85 4.93 -10.90 -10.69
N ARG A 86 3.95 -11.09 -9.79
CA ARG A 86 3.33 -12.41 -9.54
C ARG A 86 2.67 -12.98 -10.80
N ALA A 87 1.90 -12.16 -11.52
CA ALA A 87 1.27 -12.56 -12.77
C ALA A 87 2.31 -12.98 -13.82
N LYS A 88 3.40 -12.22 -13.99
CA LYS A 88 4.51 -12.59 -14.88
C LYS A 88 5.24 -13.86 -14.47
N SER A 89 5.30 -14.15 -13.17
CA SER A 89 5.87 -15.42 -12.66
C SER A 89 4.92 -16.63 -12.81
N GLY A 90 3.72 -16.43 -13.36
CA GLY A 90 2.73 -17.49 -13.58
C GLY A 90 1.75 -17.70 -12.43
N THR A 91 1.73 -16.82 -11.42
CA THR A 91 0.74 -16.87 -10.34
C THR A 91 -0.53 -16.10 -10.73
N GLU A 92 -1.69 -16.74 -10.65
CA GLU A 92 -2.96 -16.07 -10.93
C GLU A 92 -3.29 -15.04 -9.84
N VAL A 93 -3.53 -13.78 -10.24
CA VAL A 93 -3.99 -12.71 -9.36
C VAL A 93 -5.40 -12.30 -9.76
N LYS A 94 -6.38 -12.58 -8.91
CA LYS A 94 -7.79 -12.27 -9.16
C LYS A 94 -8.01 -10.75 -9.22
N GLY A 95 -8.74 -10.29 -10.23
CA GLY A 95 -9.14 -8.88 -10.37
C GLY A 95 -8.03 -7.93 -10.81
N LEU A 96 -6.83 -8.44 -11.15
CA LEU A 96 -5.74 -7.61 -11.68
C LEU A 96 -6.04 -7.12 -13.10
N PHE A 97 -6.57 -8.00 -13.95
CA PHE A 97 -6.93 -7.70 -15.33
C PHE A 97 -8.44 -7.86 -15.54
N GLN A 98 -9.04 -6.91 -16.26
CA GLN A 98 -10.38 -7.03 -16.82
C GLN A 98 -10.30 -6.66 -18.31
N GLY A 99 -10.23 -7.66 -19.18
CA GLY A 99 -9.93 -7.44 -20.59
C GLY A 99 -8.49 -6.91 -20.76
N THR A 100 -8.36 -5.72 -21.35
CA THR A 100 -7.07 -5.03 -21.55
C THR A 100 -6.65 -4.16 -20.37
N ASP A 101 -7.55 -3.96 -19.39
CA ASP A 101 -7.36 -2.95 -18.36
C ASP A 101 -6.79 -3.56 -17.08
N ILE A 102 -5.84 -2.84 -16.48
CA ILE A 102 -5.32 -3.15 -15.14
C ILE A 102 -6.18 -2.40 -14.13
N VAL A 103 -7.31 -3.00 -13.74
CA VAL A 103 -8.37 -2.34 -12.93
C VAL A 103 -7.82 -1.62 -11.69
N PRO A 104 -6.95 -2.23 -10.86
CA PRO A 104 -6.46 -1.56 -9.66
C PRO A 104 -5.61 -0.32 -9.94
N LEU A 105 -4.98 -0.25 -11.12
CA LEU A 105 -4.16 0.86 -11.58
C LEU A 105 -5.01 2.00 -12.14
N THR A 106 -6.08 1.67 -12.87
CA THR A 106 -7.11 2.66 -13.28
C THR A 106 -7.65 3.41 -12.08
N THR A 107 -8.02 2.70 -11.02
CA THR A 107 -8.47 3.34 -9.77
C THR A 107 -7.38 4.21 -9.13
N ALA A 108 -6.09 3.86 -9.26
CA ALA A 108 -5.02 4.71 -8.75
C ALA A 108 -4.93 6.04 -9.54
N PHE A 109 -5.06 6.00 -10.87
CA PHE A 109 -5.17 7.22 -11.69
C PHE A 109 -6.38 8.07 -11.33
N GLU A 110 -7.54 7.44 -11.13
CA GLU A 110 -8.76 8.13 -10.70
C GLU A 110 -8.55 8.85 -9.36
N LEU A 111 -7.93 8.20 -8.37
CA LEU A 111 -7.65 8.81 -7.07
C LEU A 111 -6.70 10.01 -7.20
N ILE A 112 -5.69 9.93 -8.07
CA ILE A 112 -4.76 11.03 -8.33
C ILE A 112 -5.51 12.24 -8.92
N GLU A 113 -6.38 12.02 -9.90
CA GLU A 113 -7.09 13.09 -10.61
C GLU A 113 -8.22 13.69 -9.76
N GLN A 114 -8.99 12.85 -9.06
CA GLN A 114 -10.07 13.29 -8.15
C GLN A 114 -9.54 14.18 -7.02
N ASN A 115 -8.32 13.90 -6.55
CA ASN A 115 -7.71 14.61 -5.44
C ASN A 115 -6.65 15.63 -5.87
N ARG A 116 -6.68 16.10 -7.13
CA ARG A 116 -5.71 17.07 -7.67
C ARG A 116 -5.48 18.33 -6.83
N HIS A 117 -6.48 18.73 -6.03
CA HIS A 117 -6.43 19.89 -5.16
C HIS A 117 -5.73 19.61 -3.82
N LEU A 118 -5.75 18.36 -3.38
CA LEU A 118 -5.09 17.91 -2.15
C LEU A 118 -3.66 17.44 -2.43
N ILE A 119 -3.40 16.89 -3.61
CA ILE A 119 -2.08 16.38 -4.02
C ILE A 119 -1.30 17.49 -4.73
N THR A 120 -0.11 17.81 -4.24
CA THR A 120 0.74 18.82 -4.88
C THR A 120 1.18 18.36 -6.28
N GLU A 121 1.48 19.30 -7.17
CA GLU A 121 1.93 18.98 -8.54
C GLU A 121 3.10 18.00 -8.56
N ARG A 122 4.05 18.17 -7.62
CA ARG A 122 5.21 17.29 -7.47
C ARG A 122 4.81 15.85 -7.16
N PHE A 123 3.94 15.62 -6.17
CA PHE A 123 3.48 14.27 -5.86
C PHE A 123 2.63 13.69 -6.98
N ARG A 124 1.80 14.52 -7.62
CA ARG A 124 0.99 14.09 -8.77
C ARG A 124 1.86 13.54 -9.89
N LYS A 125 2.92 14.27 -10.25
CA LYS A 125 3.88 13.84 -11.26
C LYS A 125 4.55 12.52 -10.87
N ILE A 126 5.09 12.41 -9.66
CA ILE A 126 5.78 11.19 -9.20
C ILE A 126 4.84 9.98 -9.23
N LEU A 127 3.64 10.11 -8.65
CA LEU A 127 2.66 9.02 -8.59
C LEU A 127 2.17 8.61 -9.98
N ARG A 128 1.95 9.60 -10.86
CA ARG A 128 1.57 9.34 -12.26
C ARG A 128 2.68 8.61 -13.01
N ASP A 129 3.93 9.05 -12.86
CA ASP A 129 5.09 8.42 -13.52
C ASP A 129 5.28 6.97 -13.00
N GLN A 130 5.10 6.72 -11.70
CA GLN A 130 5.11 5.38 -11.13
C GLN A 130 3.99 4.49 -11.70
N ALA A 131 2.77 5.03 -11.82
CA ALA A 131 1.65 4.29 -12.39
C ALA A 131 1.82 4.00 -13.89
N VAL A 132 2.41 4.93 -14.64
CA VAL A 132 2.78 4.71 -16.05
C VAL A 132 3.84 3.62 -16.18
N LEU A 133 4.89 3.66 -15.37
CA LEU A 133 5.90 2.58 -15.35
C LEU A 133 5.28 1.22 -15.01
N ALA A 134 4.26 1.18 -14.14
CA ALA A 134 3.55 -0.04 -13.81
C ALA A 134 2.72 -0.58 -14.99
N MET A 135 2.07 0.29 -15.77
CA MET A 135 1.41 -0.12 -17.02
C MET A 135 2.41 -0.66 -18.05
N GLU A 136 3.53 0.03 -18.23
CA GLU A 136 4.57 -0.39 -19.16
C GLU A 136 5.17 -1.74 -18.75
N TYR A 137 5.40 -1.93 -17.44
CA TYR A 137 5.88 -3.18 -16.88
C TYR A 137 5.03 -4.37 -17.31
N ALA A 138 3.69 -4.24 -17.33
CA ALA A 138 2.80 -5.31 -17.76
C ALA A 138 3.11 -5.81 -19.19
N ASN A 139 3.51 -4.91 -20.09
CA ASN A 139 3.70 -5.19 -21.51
C ASN A 139 5.11 -5.68 -21.89
N ILE A 140 6.09 -5.58 -20.99
CA ILE A 140 7.49 -5.94 -21.31
C ILE A 140 7.69 -7.46 -21.27
N GLN A 141 8.25 -8.01 -22.34
CA GLN A 141 8.66 -9.42 -22.42
C GLN A 141 10.18 -9.61 -22.33
N ASP A 142 10.96 -8.59 -22.71
CA ASP A 142 12.42 -8.63 -22.65
C ASP A 142 12.94 -8.47 -21.21
N THR A 143 13.84 -9.36 -20.81
CA THR A 143 14.40 -9.39 -19.45
C THR A 143 15.31 -8.19 -19.17
N ASP A 144 16.04 -7.70 -20.17
CA ASP A 144 16.95 -6.56 -19.99
C ASP A 144 16.19 -5.23 -19.97
N ALA A 145 15.13 -5.11 -20.77
CA ALA A 145 14.14 -4.04 -20.60
C ALA A 145 13.47 -4.09 -19.21
N LEU A 146 13.10 -5.28 -18.71
CA LEU A 146 12.46 -5.44 -17.41
C LEU A 146 13.34 -4.93 -16.26
N LYS A 147 14.64 -5.28 -16.25
CA LYS A 147 15.59 -4.80 -15.25
C LYS A 147 15.70 -3.27 -15.24
N ARG A 148 15.77 -2.64 -16.43
CA ARG A 148 15.79 -1.18 -16.55
C ARG A 148 14.51 -0.54 -16.01
N HIS A 149 13.35 -1.11 -16.30
CA HIS A 149 12.08 -0.61 -15.77
C HIS A 149 11.99 -0.71 -14.25
N VAL A 150 12.45 -1.82 -13.67
CA VAL A 150 12.52 -1.97 -12.20
C VAL A 150 13.45 -0.93 -11.58
N SER A 151 14.62 -0.69 -12.19
CA SER A 151 15.55 0.36 -11.74
C SER A 151 14.89 1.75 -11.77
N ASN A 152 14.25 2.11 -12.88
CA ASN A 152 13.54 3.40 -13.01
C ASN A 152 12.43 3.55 -11.97
N TYR A 153 11.71 2.46 -11.68
CA TYR A 153 10.67 2.45 -10.65
C TYR A 153 11.26 2.68 -9.25
N GLN A 154 12.38 2.02 -8.92
CA GLN A 154 13.09 2.21 -7.65
C GLN A 154 13.63 3.64 -7.49
N GLU A 155 14.10 4.27 -8.57
CA GLU A 155 14.51 5.67 -8.54
C GLU A 155 13.34 6.63 -8.27
N LEU A 156 12.16 6.37 -8.85
CA LEU A 156 10.95 7.13 -8.54
C LEU A 156 10.48 6.89 -7.11
N ASP A 157 10.61 5.68 -6.60
CA ASP A 157 10.30 5.33 -5.20
C ASP A 157 11.19 6.11 -4.22
N ALA A 158 12.50 6.10 -4.44
CA ALA A 158 13.43 6.92 -3.65
C ALA A 158 13.16 8.42 -3.79
N THR A 159 12.66 8.87 -4.94
CA THR A 159 12.28 10.28 -5.16
C THR A 159 10.98 10.64 -4.44
N PHE A 160 10.03 9.72 -4.39
CA PHE A 160 8.81 9.83 -3.60
C PHE A 160 9.15 9.96 -2.12
N ASP A 161 9.99 9.07 -1.58
CA ASP A 161 10.38 9.09 -0.17
C ASP A 161 11.11 10.39 0.20
N ARG A 162 12.02 10.87 -0.65
CA ARG A 162 12.66 12.18 -0.45
C ARG A 162 11.64 13.32 -0.45
N ALA A 163 10.69 13.33 -1.39
CA ALA A 163 9.63 14.33 -1.42
C ALA A 163 8.73 14.27 -0.17
N MET A 164 8.42 13.06 0.32
CA MET A 164 7.69 12.86 1.57
C MET A 164 8.47 13.39 2.78
N ASN A 165 9.78 13.09 2.86
CA ASN A 165 10.63 13.59 3.93
C ASN A 165 10.75 15.12 3.92
N GLU A 166 10.91 15.73 2.74
CA GLU A 166 11.01 17.19 2.61
C GLU A 166 9.71 17.91 3.00
N VAL A 167 8.55 17.38 2.59
CA VAL A 167 7.25 18.03 2.82
C VAL A 167 6.71 17.77 4.23
N PHE A 168 6.95 16.57 4.77
CA PHE A 168 6.36 16.12 6.04
C PHE A 168 7.39 15.96 7.18
N GLY A 169 8.69 16.06 6.91
CA GLY A 169 9.76 16.06 7.91
C GLY A 169 10.00 14.72 8.61
N LEU A 170 9.83 13.61 7.89
CA LEU A 170 9.92 12.24 8.45
C LEU A 170 11.33 11.86 8.91
N ASP A 171 12.37 12.40 8.26
CA ASP A 171 13.79 12.18 8.56
C ASP A 171 14.22 12.76 9.90
N ARG A 172 13.52 13.80 10.37
CA ARG A 172 13.78 14.39 11.68
C ARG A 172 13.25 13.52 12.81
N ILE A 173 12.42 12.49 12.54
CA ILE A 173 11.82 11.57 13.53
C ILE A 173 12.91 10.64 14.05
N THR A 174 13.76 11.15 14.94
CA THR A 174 14.72 10.36 15.71
C THR A 174 14.07 9.80 16.97
N TRP A 175 14.39 8.54 17.27
CA TRP A 175 13.95 7.78 18.44
C TRP A 175 14.25 8.46 19.79
N GLU A 176 15.12 9.48 19.81
CA GLU A 176 15.41 10.31 20.98
C GLU A 176 14.19 11.07 21.54
N THR A 177 13.13 11.24 20.74
CA THR A 177 11.89 11.88 21.22
C THR A 177 11.14 11.00 22.25
N ARG A 178 11.43 9.68 22.34
CA ARG A 178 10.86 8.79 23.36
C ARG A 178 11.38 9.05 24.77
N ASP A 179 12.63 9.47 24.92
CA ASP A 179 13.24 9.64 26.26
C ASP A 179 12.84 10.94 26.96
N ARG A 180 12.31 11.93 26.22
CA ARG A 180 11.84 13.19 26.81
C ARG A 180 10.42 13.14 27.35
N VAL A 181 9.60 12.18 26.90
CA VAL A 181 8.22 12.01 27.38
C VAL A 181 8.14 11.04 28.57
N ALA A 182 9.22 10.29 28.84
CA ALA A 182 9.28 9.29 29.90
C ALA A 182 9.81 9.78 31.25
N LYS A 183 10.03 11.09 31.44
CA LYS A 183 10.34 11.67 32.75
C LYS A 183 9.17 12.53 33.25
N PRO A 184 8.45 12.11 34.30
CA PRO A 184 7.58 13.00 35.06
C PRO A 184 8.38 14.08 35.78
#